data_AF-A0A091P0J6-F1
#
_entry.id   AF-A0A091P0J6-F1
#
_cell.length_a   1.000
_cell.length_b   1.000
_cell.length_c   1.000
_cell.angle_alpha   90.00
_cell.angle_beta   90.00
_cell.angle_gamma   90.00
#
_symmetry.space_group_name_H-M   'P 1'
#
loop_
_entity.id
_entity.type
_entity.pdbx_description
1 polymer ?
#
loop_
_entity_poly.entity_id
_entity_poly.type
_entity_poly.pdbx_seq_one_letter_code
_entity_poly.pdbx_strand_id
1 'polypeptide(L)'
;NRTALFYDQLAQGNVSLLLRRVEISDEGSFTCFVRVRDYSSAAVTLQVAAPYSKPNMNLEPNKDLKPGDLAAVTCHASRGYPEASVLWQDSQGGNITENITTSQVANEEGLFDVHSVLQVLVEPSSTYSCLVRNPVLQQETQASVTITGQHLAFPAVALWVTVGLAICVVGLLAVLAYVCQKKIRQSCEEEEENAGTEEQDEEGEEPKTALQPLKSAESK
;
A
#
# COMPACT_ATOMS: atom_id res chain seq x y z
N ASN A 1 28.72 1.84 47.90
CA ASN A 1 27.65 1.06 48.55
C ASN A 1 26.31 1.31 47.83
N ARG A 2 25.77 0.33 47.10
CA ARG A 2 24.49 0.43 46.35
C ARG A 2 23.29 -0.01 47.19
N THR A 3 23.53 -0.71 48.29
CA THR A 3 22.50 -1.26 49.17
C THR A 3 22.40 -0.48 50.48
N ALA A 4 21.21 -0.44 51.08
CA ALA A 4 20.97 0.13 52.40
C ALA A 4 19.81 -0.58 53.10
N LEU A 5 19.89 -0.68 54.43
CA LEU A 5 18.79 -1.11 55.29
C LEU A 5 18.20 0.09 56.03
N PHE A 6 16.93 0.00 56.39
CA PHE A 6 16.22 1.00 57.19
C PHE A 6 16.45 0.73 58.68
N TYR A 7 17.66 1.02 59.16
CA TYR A 7 18.09 0.70 60.54
C TYR A 7 17.18 1.30 61.62
N ASP A 8 16.67 2.51 61.39
CA ASP A 8 15.73 3.24 62.24
C ASP A 8 14.36 2.55 62.38
N GLN A 9 14.01 1.66 61.43
CA GLN A 9 12.73 0.96 61.38
C GLN A 9 12.83 -0.53 61.76
N LEU A 10 14.03 -1.03 62.09
CA LEU A 10 14.23 -2.43 62.48
C LEU A 10 13.41 -2.80 63.72
N ALA A 11 13.32 -1.91 64.70
CA ALA A 11 12.52 -2.13 65.92
C ALA A 11 11.01 -2.25 65.63
N GLN A 12 10.56 -1.75 64.48
CA GLN A 12 9.18 -1.83 64.00
C GLN A 12 8.95 -3.05 63.09
N GLY A 13 9.99 -3.88 62.89
CA GLY A 13 9.93 -5.08 62.05
C GLY A 13 10.22 -4.83 60.57
N ASN A 14 10.62 -3.63 60.16
CA ASN A 14 10.99 -3.36 58.78
C ASN A 14 12.42 -3.84 58.51
N VAL A 15 12.56 -4.90 57.72
CA VAL A 15 13.83 -5.48 57.27
C VAL A 15 14.06 -5.31 55.76
N SER A 16 13.42 -4.32 55.14
CA SER A 16 13.54 -4.06 53.70
C SER A 16 14.97 -3.62 53.31
N LEU A 17 15.40 -4.10 52.13
CA LEU A 17 16.65 -3.72 51.49
C LEU A 17 16.37 -2.72 50.36
N LEU A 18 16.97 -1.54 50.44
CA LEU A 18 17.01 -0.59 49.33
C LEU A 18 18.21 -0.91 48.43
N LEU A 19 17.96 -1.23 47.17
CA LEU A 19 18.98 -1.35 46.12
C LEU A 19 18.88 -0.13 45.18
N ARG A 20 19.97 0.63 45.04
CA ARG A 20 20.01 1.84 44.19
C ARG A 20 20.72 1.57 42.87
N ARG A 21 20.24 2.24 41.81
CA ARG A 21 20.77 2.14 40.44
C ARG A 21 20.79 0.69 39.97
N VAL A 22 19.63 0.06 39.91
CA VAL A 22 19.49 -1.37 39.52
C VAL A 22 20.10 -1.59 38.14
N GLU A 23 20.85 -2.68 38.01
CA GLU A 23 21.56 -3.13 36.80
C GLU A 23 21.04 -4.53 36.43
N ILE A 24 21.19 -4.93 35.16
CA ILE A 24 20.77 -6.26 34.68
C ILE A 24 21.44 -7.39 35.47
N SER A 25 22.68 -7.19 35.91
CA SER A 25 23.44 -8.16 36.72
C SER A 25 22.88 -8.37 38.13
N ASP A 26 21.98 -7.50 38.61
CA ASP A 26 21.31 -7.71 39.90
C ASP A 26 20.12 -8.68 39.78
N GLU A 27 19.68 -9.03 38.55
CA GLU A 27 18.60 -9.98 38.36
C GLU A 27 18.93 -11.34 38.99
N GLY A 28 17.99 -11.87 39.76
CA GLY A 28 18.18 -13.16 40.40
C GLY A 28 17.32 -13.38 41.64
N SER A 29 17.63 -14.48 42.33
CA SER A 29 16.98 -14.85 43.59
C SER A 29 17.80 -14.34 44.76
N PHE A 30 17.14 -13.62 45.66
CA PHE A 30 17.70 -13.11 46.90
C PHE A 30 16.99 -13.77 48.08
N THR A 31 17.74 -13.98 49.16
CA THR A 31 17.18 -14.50 50.40
C THR A 31 17.42 -13.51 51.52
N CYS A 32 16.33 -13.04 52.14
CA CYS A 32 16.38 -12.28 53.37
C CYS A 32 16.58 -13.24 54.54
N PHE A 33 17.50 -12.90 55.45
CA PHE A 33 17.78 -13.66 56.67
C PHE A 33 17.64 -12.76 57.88
N VAL A 34 16.86 -13.19 58.87
CA VAL A 34 16.65 -12.47 60.12
C VAL A 34 16.95 -13.40 61.29
N ARG A 35 17.75 -12.91 62.24
CA ARG A 35 18.08 -13.63 63.48
C ARG A 35 17.95 -12.69 64.67
N VAL A 36 17.01 -12.99 65.56
CA VAL A 36 16.83 -12.27 66.84
C VAL A 36 17.03 -13.24 68.01
N ARG A 37 16.24 -14.31 68.04
CA ARG A 37 16.43 -15.48 68.92
C ARG A 37 16.44 -16.74 68.08
N ASP A 38 15.38 -16.91 67.29
CA ASP A 38 15.24 -17.94 66.27
C ASP A 38 15.64 -17.40 64.88
N TYR A 39 15.77 -18.32 63.93
CA TYR A 39 16.14 -18.03 62.54
C TYR A 39 14.91 -18.01 61.64
N SER A 40 14.80 -17.00 60.80
CA SER A 40 13.78 -16.91 59.76
C SER A 40 14.41 -16.47 58.44
N SER A 41 13.86 -16.95 57.33
CA SER A 41 14.30 -16.61 55.99
C SER A 41 13.14 -16.52 55.02
N ALA A 42 13.23 -15.59 54.07
CA ALA A 42 12.28 -15.46 52.97
C ALA A 42 13.03 -15.22 51.66
N ALA A 43 12.63 -15.94 50.60
CA ALA A 43 13.18 -15.75 49.26
C ALA A 43 12.36 -14.71 48.48
N VAL A 44 13.03 -13.94 47.64
CA VAL A 44 12.44 -12.96 46.72
C VAL A 44 13.19 -13.02 45.39
N THR A 45 12.47 -12.95 44.28
CA THR A 45 13.07 -12.87 42.94
C THR A 45 13.02 -11.44 42.45
N LEU A 46 14.16 -10.90 42.04
CA LEU A 46 14.27 -9.61 41.38
C LEU A 46 14.34 -9.84 39.87
N GLN A 47 13.32 -9.38 39.14
CA GLN A 47 13.36 -9.28 37.69
C GLN A 47 13.69 -7.84 37.30
N VAL A 48 14.60 -7.67 36.34
CA VAL A 48 15.01 -6.36 35.84
C VAL A 48 14.38 -6.13 34.48
N ALA A 49 14.02 -4.89 34.18
CA ALA A 49 13.52 -4.52 32.87
C ALA A 49 13.91 -3.10 32.47
N ALA A 50 14.15 -2.92 31.18
CA ALA A 50 14.41 -1.63 30.56
C ALA A 50 13.42 -1.41 29.40
N PRO A 51 12.79 -0.23 29.31
CA PRO A 51 11.88 0.08 28.22
C PRO A 51 12.64 0.18 26.90
N TYR A 52 12.03 -0.33 25.83
CA TYR A 52 12.55 -0.17 24.48
C TYR A 52 12.39 1.28 24.00
N SER A 53 13.36 1.74 23.21
CA SER A 53 13.23 2.99 22.46
C SER A 53 12.07 2.92 21.45
N LYS A 54 11.59 4.10 21.02
CA LYS A 54 10.59 4.17 19.95
C LYS A 54 11.14 3.52 18.67
N PRO A 55 10.43 2.56 18.04
CA PRO A 55 10.94 1.88 16.87
C PRO A 55 11.20 2.87 15.72
N ASN A 56 12.28 2.65 15.00
CA ASN A 56 12.57 3.29 13.73
C ASN A 56 12.16 2.34 12.60
N MET A 57 11.59 2.89 11.53
CA MET A 57 11.18 2.14 10.36
C MET A 57 11.98 2.58 9.14
N ASN A 58 12.56 1.61 8.46
CA ASN A 58 13.27 1.80 7.20
C ASN A 58 12.62 0.98 6.09
N LEU A 59 12.49 1.57 4.91
CA LEU A 59 11.92 0.94 3.72
C LEU A 59 13.03 0.74 2.69
N GLU A 60 13.14 -0.46 2.11
CA GLU A 60 14.13 -0.78 1.09
C GLU A 60 13.52 -1.60 -0.05
N PRO A 61 13.62 -1.16 -1.32
CA PRO A 61 14.11 0.17 -1.75
C PRO A 61 13.13 1.29 -1.36
N ASN A 62 13.63 2.50 -1.06
CA ASN A 62 12.81 3.63 -0.62
C ASN A 62 12.30 4.56 -1.74
N LYS A 63 12.65 4.26 -3.00
CA LYS A 63 12.34 5.09 -4.17
C LYS A 63 11.91 4.21 -5.34
N ASP A 64 11.18 4.82 -6.25
CA ASP A 64 10.79 4.24 -7.54
C ASP A 64 10.01 2.92 -7.46
N LEU A 65 9.36 2.69 -6.30
CA LEU A 65 8.49 1.54 -6.07
C LEU A 65 7.23 1.64 -6.92
N LYS A 66 6.90 0.56 -7.62
CA LYS A 66 5.68 0.39 -8.39
C LYS A 66 4.79 -0.67 -7.73
N PRO A 67 3.46 -0.60 -7.92
CA PRO A 67 2.58 -1.67 -7.48
C PRO A 67 3.05 -3.04 -8.02
N GLY A 68 3.18 -4.02 -7.15
CA GLY A 68 3.71 -5.35 -7.46
C GLY A 68 5.21 -5.55 -7.24
N ASP A 69 5.98 -4.50 -6.96
CA ASP A 69 7.39 -4.63 -6.58
C ASP A 69 7.52 -5.26 -5.18
N LEU A 70 8.61 -5.97 -4.94
CA LEU A 70 8.95 -6.50 -3.62
C LEU A 70 9.71 -5.42 -2.82
N ALA A 71 9.21 -5.10 -1.63
CA ALA A 71 9.86 -4.18 -0.71
C ALA A 71 10.04 -4.83 0.67
N ALA A 72 11.10 -4.43 1.36
CA ALA A 72 11.41 -4.83 2.72
C ALA A 72 11.23 -3.64 3.67
N VAL A 73 10.45 -3.85 4.72
CA VAL A 73 10.28 -2.90 5.83
C VAL A 73 11.02 -3.43 7.04
N THR A 74 12.00 -2.68 7.52
CA THR A 74 12.78 -3.01 8.71
C THR A 74 12.32 -2.16 9.88
N CYS A 75 11.97 -2.81 10.97
CA CYS A 75 11.67 -2.22 12.27
C CYS A 75 12.87 -2.43 13.20
N HIS A 76 13.39 -1.33 13.75
CA HIS A 76 14.51 -1.34 14.68
C HIS A 76 14.16 -0.64 15.99
N ALA A 77 14.23 -1.35 17.12
CA ALA A 77 14.05 -0.78 18.45
C ALA A 77 15.21 -1.21 19.35
N SER A 78 15.83 -0.25 20.03
CA SER A 78 17.07 -0.48 20.76
C SER A 78 16.93 -0.35 22.28
N ARG A 79 17.93 -0.86 22.99
CA ARG A 79 18.20 -0.66 24.42
C ARG A 79 17.10 -1.14 25.39
N GLY A 80 16.37 -2.20 25.05
CA GLY A 80 15.36 -2.78 25.94
C GLY A 80 15.84 -4.03 26.69
N TYR A 81 15.14 -4.42 27.76
CA TYR A 81 15.40 -5.67 28.47
C TYR A 81 14.16 -6.15 29.21
N PRO A 82 13.88 -7.47 29.27
CA PRO A 82 14.54 -8.56 28.54
C PRO A 82 14.12 -8.57 27.06
N GLU A 83 14.36 -9.67 26.33
CA GLU A 83 13.92 -9.87 24.94
C GLU A 83 12.42 -9.50 24.73
N ALA A 84 12.13 -8.79 23.64
CA ALA A 84 10.79 -8.30 23.31
C ALA A 84 9.95 -9.32 22.54
N SER A 85 8.64 -9.12 22.59
CA SER A 85 7.71 -9.65 21.59
C SER A 85 7.48 -8.61 20.50
N VAL A 86 7.60 -9.02 19.23
CA VAL A 86 7.37 -8.14 18.07
C VAL A 86 6.10 -8.56 17.36
N LEU A 87 5.24 -7.60 17.06
CA LEU A 87 4.01 -7.81 16.30
C LEU A 87 3.98 -6.87 15.10
N TRP A 88 3.55 -7.37 13.96
CA TRP A 88 3.30 -6.56 12.76
C TRP A 88 1.82 -6.51 12.44
N GLN A 89 1.36 -5.32 12.06
CA GLN A 89 0.00 -5.05 11.65
C GLN A 89 -0.07 -4.42 10.26
N ASP A 90 -1.05 -4.82 9.48
CA ASP A 90 -1.40 -4.18 8.20
C ASP A 90 -2.26 -2.92 8.40
N SER A 91 -2.74 -2.34 7.30
CA SER A 91 -3.55 -1.12 7.30
C SER A 91 -4.93 -1.27 7.96
N GLN A 92 -5.40 -2.52 8.09
CA GLN A 92 -6.68 -2.87 8.73
C GLN A 92 -6.49 -3.29 10.20
N GLY A 93 -5.25 -3.29 10.70
CA GLY A 93 -4.91 -3.82 12.02
C GLY A 93 -4.84 -5.35 12.07
N GLY A 94 -4.84 -6.02 10.92
CA GLY A 94 -4.67 -7.45 10.80
C GLY A 94 -3.26 -7.88 11.20
N ASN A 95 -3.15 -8.96 11.98
CA ASN A 95 -1.85 -9.48 12.42
C ASN A 95 -1.16 -10.22 11.26
N ILE A 96 0.03 -9.76 10.87
CA ILE A 96 0.84 -10.32 9.77
C ILE A 96 2.21 -10.81 10.26
N THR A 97 2.33 -11.08 11.57
CA THR A 97 3.57 -11.47 12.24
C THR A 97 4.11 -12.84 11.77
N GLU A 98 3.30 -13.69 11.15
CA GLU A 98 3.73 -15.02 10.70
C GLU A 98 4.82 -14.99 9.60
N ASN A 99 4.86 -13.93 8.79
CA ASN A 99 5.77 -13.82 7.63
C ASN A 99 6.90 -12.80 7.86
N ILE A 100 7.52 -12.82 9.03
CA ILE A 100 8.59 -11.88 9.40
C ILE A 100 9.89 -12.60 9.77
N THR A 101 11.01 -11.91 9.60
CA THR A 101 12.30 -12.34 10.14
C THR A 101 12.67 -11.41 11.27
N THR A 102 12.68 -11.93 12.51
CA THR A 102 13.07 -11.15 13.70
C THR A 102 14.35 -11.71 14.30
N SER A 103 15.31 -10.82 14.58
CA SER A 103 16.51 -11.11 15.34
C SER A 103 16.65 -10.12 16.49
N GLN A 104 17.15 -10.61 17.63
CA GLN A 104 17.37 -9.79 18.82
C GLN A 104 18.76 -10.08 19.35
N VAL A 105 19.57 -9.02 19.52
CA VAL A 105 20.96 -9.14 19.94
C VAL A 105 21.20 -8.26 21.15
N ALA A 106 21.79 -8.84 22.20
CA ALA A 106 22.19 -8.09 23.37
C ALA A 106 23.53 -7.36 23.12
N ASN A 107 23.61 -6.10 23.54
CA ASN A 107 24.83 -5.31 23.53
C ASN A 107 25.73 -5.64 24.73
N GLU A 108 26.87 -4.95 24.87
CA GLU A 108 27.81 -5.15 25.98
C GLU A 108 27.23 -4.83 27.36
N GLU A 109 26.18 -4.00 27.43
CA GLU A 109 25.43 -3.68 28.65
C GLU A 109 24.36 -4.74 28.98
N GLY A 110 24.16 -5.74 28.12
CA GLY A 110 23.13 -6.77 28.22
C GLY A 110 21.75 -6.33 27.72
N LEU A 111 21.61 -5.12 27.16
CA LEU A 111 20.36 -4.62 26.60
C LEU A 111 20.17 -5.14 25.18
N PHE A 112 18.95 -5.52 24.83
CA PHE A 112 18.58 -6.06 23.53
C PHE A 112 18.22 -4.97 22.52
N ASP A 113 18.73 -5.16 21.31
CA ASP A 113 18.32 -4.46 20.10
C ASP A 113 17.50 -5.41 19.22
N VAL A 114 16.31 -4.95 18.85
CA VAL A 114 15.33 -5.67 18.02
C VAL A 114 15.51 -5.26 16.58
N HIS A 115 15.68 -6.24 15.71
CA HIS A 115 15.63 -6.07 14.26
C HIS A 115 14.57 -7.01 13.69
N SER A 116 13.49 -6.45 13.15
CA SER A 116 12.43 -7.22 12.52
C SER A 116 12.21 -6.76 11.09
N VAL A 117 12.19 -7.70 10.15
CA VAL A 117 12.05 -7.44 8.71
C VAL A 117 10.77 -8.08 8.21
N LEU A 118 9.92 -7.26 7.59
CA LEU A 118 8.70 -7.65 6.91
C LEU A 118 8.91 -7.48 5.39
N GLN A 119 8.67 -8.52 4.61
CA GLN A 119 8.68 -8.46 3.15
C GLN A 119 7.25 -8.36 2.62
N VAL A 120 6.98 -7.37 1.76
CA VAL A 120 5.64 -7.10 1.21
C VAL A 120 5.70 -6.79 -0.27
N LEU A 121 4.61 -7.13 -0.98
CA LEU A 121 4.37 -6.62 -2.31
C LEU A 121 3.77 -5.22 -2.19
N VAL A 122 4.31 -4.27 -2.95
CA VAL A 122 3.85 -2.88 -2.93
C VAL A 122 2.43 -2.81 -3.48
N GLU A 123 1.53 -2.24 -2.68
CA GLU A 123 0.17 -1.89 -3.07
C GLU A 123 0.07 -0.37 -3.37
N PRO A 124 -1.02 0.12 -3.99
CA PRO A 124 -1.17 1.54 -4.32
C PRO A 124 -0.97 2.47 -3.12
N SER A 125 -1.47 2.09 -1.95
CA SER A 125 -1.18 2.75 -0.68
C SER A 125 -1.50 1.82 0.49
N SER A 126 -0.45 1.36 1.19
CA SER A 126 -0.59 0.47 2.34
C SER A 126 0.30 0.92 3.49
N THR A 127 -0.24 0.83 4.70
CA THR A 127 0.46 1.22 5.94
C THR A 127 0.73 -0.03 6.75
N TYR A 128 1.97 -0.17 7.22
CA TYR A 128 2.40 -1.26 8.08
C TYR A 128 2.88 -0.70 9.40
N SER A 129 2.50 -1.35 10.50
CA SER A 129 2.90 -0.95 11.85
C SER A 129 3.67 -2.07 12.53
N CYS A 130 4.76 -1.71 13.20
CA CYS A 130 5.55 -2.59 14.05
C CYS A 130 5.34 -2.20 15.52
N LEU A 131 4.94 -3.17 16.33
CA LEU A 131 4.69 -3.04 17.75
C LEU A 131 5.74 -3.88 18.50
N VAL A 132 6.47 -3.26 19.43
CA VAL A 132 7.50 -3.89 20.25
C VAL A 132 7.05 -3.86 21.70
N ARG A 133 6.86 -5.04 22.29
CA ARG A 133 6.31 -5.20 23.64
C ARG A 133 7.36 -5.75 24.60
N ASN A 134 7.55 -5.06 25.72
CA ASN A 134 8.33 -5.53 26.85
C ASN A 134 7.46 -6.44 27.75
N PRO A 135 7.83 -7.72 27.94
CA PRO A 135 6.99 -8.69 28.66
C PRO A 135 6.96 -8.47 30.18
N VAL A 136 7.99 -7.84 30.75
CA VAL A 136 8.08 -7.62 32.20
C VAL A 136 7.39 -6.31 32.58
N LEU A 137 7.65 -5.23 31.84
CA LEU A 137 7.01 -3.92 32.08
C LEU A 137 5.56 -3.86 31.57
N GLN A 138 5.15 -4.81 30.72
CA GLN A 138 3.86 -4.76 30.01
C GLN A 138 3.67 -3.44 29.24
N GLN A 139 4.79 -2.86 28.77
CA GLN A 139 4.83 -1.63 28.00
C GLN A 139 5.03 -1.96 26.53
N GLU A 140 4.34 -1.22 25.66
CA GLU A 140 4.43 -1.35 24.22
C GLU A 140 4.86 -0.02 23.59
N THR A 141 5.61 -0.11 22.50
CA THR A 141 6.02 1.02 21.67
C THR A 141 5.85 0.65 20.21
N GLN A 142 5.44 1.61 19.38
CA GLN A 142 5.11 1.33 17.98
C GLN A 142 5.58 2.42 17.03
N ALA A 143 5.75 2.01 15.78
CA ALA A 143 5.96 2.90 14.64
C ALA A 143 5.21 2.37 13.42
N SER A 144 4.93 3.26 12.47
CA SER A 144 4.23 2.93 11.23
C SER A 144 4.92 3.55 10.03
N VAL A 145 4.89 2.87 8.89
CA VAL A 145 5.33 3.40 7.58
C VAL A 145 4.23 3.20 6.56
N THR A 146 4.05 4.19 5.70
CA THR A 146 3.15 4.09 4.55
C THR A 146 3.98 3.93 3.29
N ILE A 147 3.69 2.88 2.54
CA ILE A 147 4.28 2.59 1.23
C ILE A 147 3.27 3.00 0.17
N THR A 148 3.69 3.84 -0.78
CA THR A 148 2.86 4.24 -1.91
C THR A 148 3.55 3.81 -3.20
N GLY A 149 2.92 2.92 -3.96
CA GLY A 149 3.36 2.62 -5.31
C GLY A 149 3.14 3.83 -6.21
N GLN A 150 4.16 4.23 -6.97
CA GLN A 150 3.98 5.24 -8.01
C GLN A 150 3.03 4.67 -9.06
N HIS A 151 1.90 5.34 -9.25
CA HIS A 151 0.99 5.01 -10.34
C HIS A 151 1.77 5.16 -11.64
N LEU A 152 1.60 4.20 -12.56
CA LEU A 152 2.01 4.37 -13.95
C LEU A 152 1.17 5.53 -14.53
N ALA A 153 1.59 6.76 -14.27
CA ALA A 153 1.10 7.91 -15.00
C ALA A 153 1.52 7.65 -16.44
N PHE A 154 0.55 7.52 -17.34
CA PHE A 154 0.85 7.55 -18.76
C PHE A 154 1.73 8.79 -18.98
N PRO A 155 2.96 8.62 -19.52
CA PRO A 155 3.83 9.77 -19.70
C PRO A 155 3.05 10.79 -20.52
N ALA A 156 3.10 12.07 -20.15
CA ALA A 156 2.38 13.11 -20.89
C ALA A 156 2.63 12.99 -22.40
N VAL A 157 3.85 12.57 -22.78
CA VAL A 157 4.25 12.21 -24.15
C VAL A 157 3.31 11.19 -24.82
N ALA A 158 2.93 10.11 -24.13
CA ALA A 158 1.99 9.12 -24.67
C ALA A 158 0.59 9.71 -24.92
N LEU A 159 0.14 10.65 -24.08
CA LEU A 159 -1.13 11.37 -24.32
C LEU A 159 -1.03 12.29 -25.55
N TRP A 160 0.09 12.99 -25.72
CA TRP A 160 0.31 13.81 -26.92
C TRP A 160 0.41 12.97 -28.19
N VAL A 161 1.05 11.79 -28.11
CA VAL A 161 1.15 10.85 -29.24
C VAL A 161 -0.22 10.28 -29.61
N THR A 162 -1.05 9.89 -28.65
CA THR A 162 -2.40 9.36 -28.95
C THR A 162 -3.31 10.44 -29.56
N VAL A 163 -3.25 11.68 -29.05
CA VAL A 163 -3.97 12.81 -29.63
C VAL A 163 -3.49 13.11 -31.05
N GLY A 164 -2.18 13.15 -31.27
CA GLY A 164 -1.59 13.36 -32.61
C GLY A 164 -2.01 12.28 -33.61
N LEU A 165 -1.97 11.01 -33.20
CA LEU A 165 -2.40 9.89 -34.03
C LEU A 165 -3.89 9.98 -34.39
N ALA A 166 -4.74 10.35 -33.42
CA ALA A 166 -6.17 10.54 -33.65
C ALA A 166 -6.45 11.67 -34.65
N ILE A 167 -5.75 12.81 -34.53
CA ILE A 167 -5.86 13.93 -35.48
C ILE A 167 -5.44 13.48 -36.90
N CYS A 168 -4.34 12.75 -37.03
CA CYS A 168 -3.90 12.21 -38.33
C CYS A 168 -4.94 11.27 -38.95
N VAL A 169 -5.53 10.36 -38.16
CA VAL A 169 -6.57 9.44 -38.64
C VAL A 169 -7.81 10.20 -39.10
N VAL A 170 -8.29 11.18 -38.31
CA VAL A 170 -9.45 12.01 -38.69
C VAL A 170 -9.15 12.82 -39.95
N GLY A 171 -7.94 13.38 -40.06
CA GLY A 171 -7.49 14.09 -41.27
C GLY A 171 -7.48 13.20 -42.50
N LEU A 172 -6.96 11.98 -42.39
CA LEU A 172 -6.97 10.99 -43.49
C LEU A 172 -8.39 10.59 -43.89
N LEU A 173 -9.28 10.36 -42.92
CA LEU A 173 -10.68 10.05 -43.19
C LEU A 173 -11.41 11.21 -43.88
N ALA A 174 -11.13 12.45 -43.49
CA ALA A 174 -11.69 13.63 -44.13
C ALA A 174 -11.18 13.80 -45.58
N VAL A 175 -9.90 13.56 -45.84
CA VAL A 175 -9.32 13.58 -47.20
C VAL A 175 -9.94 12.48 -48.05
N LEU A 176 -10.06 11.26 -47.53
CA LEU A 176 -10.70 10.15 -48.22
C LEU A 176 -12.16 10.46 -48.55
N ALA A 177 -12.92 11.00 -47.58
CA ALA A 177 -14.29 11.42 -47.80
C ALA A 177 -14.41 12.50 -48.87
N TYR A 178 -13.51 13.50 -48.86
CA TYR A 178 -13.47 14.56 -49.87
C TYR A 178 -13.16 14.01 -51.27
N VAL A 179 -12.19 13.10 -51.39
CA VAL A 179 -11.85 12.46 -52.66
C VAL A 179 -12.99 11.58 -53.15
N CYS A 180 -13.63 10.81 -52.28
CA CYS A 180 -14.82 10.01 -52.60
C CYS A 180 -15.96 10.91 -53.09
N GLN A 181 -16.26 12.00 -52.40
CA GLN A 181 -17.30 12.96 -52.82
C GLN A 181 -16.97 13.60 -54.16
N LYS A 182 -15.73 14.02 -54.38
CA LYS A 182 -15.29 14.61 -55.65
C LYS A 182 -15.43 13.61 -56.79
N LYS A 183 -15.02 12.36 -56.57
CA LYS A 183 -15.08 11.30 -57.59
C LYS A 183 -16.52 10.91 -57.93
N ILE A 184 -17.41 10.83 -56.93
CA ILE A 184 -18.85 10.61 -57.15
C ILE A 184 -19.45 11.76 -57.97
N ARG A 185 -19.10 13.01 -57.65
CA ARG A 185 -19.60 14.18 -58.39
C ARG A 185 -19.18 14.18 -59.87
N GLN A 186 -17.95 13.76 -60.16
CA GLN A 186 -17.46 13.61 -61.53
C GLN A 186 -18.17 12.47 -62.27
N SER A 187 -18.44 11.34 -61.62
CA SER A 187 -19.21 10.25 -62.23
C SER A 187 -20.68 10.61 -62.49
N CYS A 188 -21.31 11.44 -61.64
CA CYS A 188 -22.67 11.94 -61.91
C CYS A 188 -22.71 12.94 -63.08
N GLU A 189 -21.70 13.81 -63.22
CA GLU A 189 -21.58 14.71 -64.37
C GLU A 189 -21.37 13.92 -65.69
N GLU A 190 -20.65 12.79 -65.66
CA GLU A 190 -20.48 11.89 -66.81
C GLU A 190 -21.73 11.03 -67.13
N GLU A 191 -22.53 10.64 -66.13
CA GLU A 191 -23.80 9.93 -66.32
C GLU A 191 -24.92 10.85 -66.86
N GLU A 192 -24.95 12.13 -66.48
CA GLU A 192 -25.92 13.12 -67.01
C GLU A 192 -25.63 13.46 -68.48
N GLU A 193 -24.35 13.50 -68.89
CA GLU A 193 -23.92 13.71 -70.29
C GLU A 193 -24.24 12.48 -71.18
N ASN A 194 -24.13 11.26 -70.64
CA ASN A 194 -24.54 10.04 -71.33
C ASN A 194 -26.07 9.87 -71.40
N ALA A 195 -26.82 10.23 -70.35
CA ALA A 195 -28.28 10.14 -70.34
C ALA A 195 -28.95 11.19 -71.27
N GLY A 196 -28.35 12.37 -71.44
CA GLY A 196 -28.82 13.39 -72.38
C GLY A 196 -28.64 13.04 -73.86
N THR A 197 -27.86 12.00 -74.17
CA THR A 197 -27.61 11.55 -75.55
C THR A 197 -28.58 10.42 -75.97
N GLU A 198 -29.21 9.70 -75.03
CA GLU A 198 -30.17 8.62 -75.35
C GLU A 198 -31.62 9.10 -75.56
N GLU A 199 -32.02 10.27 -75.03
CA GLU A 199 -33.39 10.80 -75.23
C GLU A 199 -33.62 11.50 -76.58
N GLN A 200 -32.60 11.61 -77.45
CA GLN A 200 -32.69 12.35 -78.72
C GLN A 200 -32.93 11.46 -79.96
N ASP A 201 -33.00 10.13 -79.77
CA ASP A 201 -33.32 9.14 -80.81
C ASP A 201 -34.59 8.36 -80.46
N GLU A 202 -35.76 9.01 -80.34
CA GLU A 202 -37.06 8.39 -80.66
C GLU A 202 -38.19 9.43 -80.57
N GLU A 203 -38.42 10.19 -81.64
CA GLU A 203 -39.75 10.75 -81.87
C GLU A 203 -40.06 10.85 -83.37
N GLY A 204 -40.86 9.92 -83.86
CA GLY A 204 -41.32 9.89 -85.26
C GLY A 204 -42.25 8.72 -85.61
N GLU A 205 -43.47 8.67 -85.05
CA GLU A 205 -44.71 8.44 -85.82
C GLU A 205 -45.98 8.61 -84.95
N GLU A 206 -47.00 9.27 -85.54
CA GLU A 206 -48.22 9.82 -84.94
C GLU A 206 -49.41 8.81 -84.91
N PRO A 207 -50.65 9.13 -84.46
CA PRO A 207 -51.35 8.40 -83.39
C PRO A 207 -52.65 7.70 -83.86
N LYS A 208 -53.33 6.94 -82.97
CA LYS A 208 -54.82 6.86 -82.88
C LYS A 208 -55.34 5.95 -81.75
N THR A 209 -56.05 6.61 -80.82
CA THR A 209 -57.42 6.30 -80.35
C THR A 209 -57.77 4.87 -79.91
N ALA A 210 -58.08 4.70 -78.61
CA ALA A 210 -59.41 4.27 -78.13
C ALA A 210 -59.49 4.13 -76.59
N LEU A 211 -60.46 4.85 -76.02
CA LEU A 211 -61.37 4.52 -74.92
C LEU A 211 -60.87 3.81 -73.62
N GLN A 212 -60.99 4.57 -72.53
CA GLN A 212 -61.40 4.22 -71.14
C GLN A 212 -62.53 3.14 -71.05
N PRO A 213 -62.87 2.52 -69.87
CA PRO A 213 -62.90 3.17 -68.55
C PRO A 213 -62.82 2.35 -67.22
N LEU A 214 -62.79 3.12 -66.12
CA LEU A 214 -63.36 2.85 -64.77
C LEU A 214 -62.62 1.82 -63.88
N LYS A 215 -62.39 2.05 -62.58
CA LYS A 215 -63.21 2.74 -61.57
C LYS A 215 -62.34 3.18 -60.39
N SER A 216 -62.52 4.43 -59.94
CA SER A 216 -62.20 4.83 -58.57
C SER A 216 -63.38 4.49 -57.64
N ALA A 217 -63.06 4.49 -56.36
CA ALA A 217 -63.84 4.18 -55.19
C ALA A 217 -65.18 4.92 -55.05
N GLU A 218 -65.99 4.36 -54.14
CA GLU A 218 -66.47 5.04 -52.93
C GLU A 218 -67.99 4.96 -52.72
N SER A 219 -68.31 4.63 -51.48
CA SER A 219 -69.62 4.43 -50.92
C SER A 219 -69.99 5.65 -50.07
N LYS A 220 -71.13 6.26 -50.43
CA LYS A 220 -72.05 7.05 -49.60
C LYS A 220 -71.78 8.54 -49.45
#